data_AF-A0A6G1RE45-F1
#
_entry.id   AF-A0A6G1RE45-F1
#
_cell.length_a   1.000
_cell.length_b   1.000
_cell.length_c   1.000
_cell.angle_alpha   90.00
_cell.angle_beta   90.00
_cell.angle_gamma   90.00
#
_symmetry.space_group_name_H-M   'P 1'
#
loop_
_entity.id
_entity.type
_entity.pdbx_description
1 polymer ?
#
loop_
_entity_poly.entity_id
_entity_poly.type
_entity_poly.pdbx_seq_one_letter_code
_entity_poly.pdbx_strand_id
1 'polypeptide(L)'
;MGVDLPSLGLRTEGKEPDIPLYKTLQTVGPSHARTYTVAVYFKGERIGCGKGPSIQQAEMGAAMDALEKYNFPQMAHQKRFIERKYRQELKEMRWEREHQEREPEETEEARK
;
A
#
# COMPACT_ATOMS: atom_id res chain seq x y z
N MET A 1 -8.40 23.64 -25.32
CA MET A 1 -7.56 22.76 -24.49
C MET A 1 -8.34 22.45 -23.22
N GLY A 2 -9.03 21.32 -23.18
CA GLY A 2 -9.67 20.79 -21.98
C GLY A 2 -9.30 19.31 -21.96
N VAL A 3 -8.38 18.94 -21.07
CA VAL A 3 -7.97 17.55 -20.90
C VAL A 3 -9.00 16.86 -20.03
N ASP A 4 -9.99 16.22 -20.65
CA ASP A 4 -10.83 15.24 -19.96
C ASP A 4 -9.95 14.03 -19.65
N LEU A 5 -9.41 13.97 -18.43
CA LEU A 5 -8.84 12.74 -17.90
C LEU A 5 -9.96 11.69 -17.82
N PRO A 6 -9.81 10.48 -18.40
CA PRO A 6 -10.78 9.42 -18.21
C PRO A 6 -10.77 9.02 -16.74
N SER A 7 -11.88 9.26 -16.05
CA SER A 7 -12.11 8.79 -14.70
C SER A 7 -12.08 7.26 -14.70
N LEU A 8 -10.96 6.70 -14.24
CA LEU A 8 -10.70 5.26 -14.17
C LEU A 8 -11.48 4.63 -13.00
N GLY A 9 -12.81 4.69 -13.06
CA GLY A 9 -13.70 4.01 -12.13
C GLY A 9 -14.62 3.10 -12.91
N LEU A 10 -14.29 1.81 -13.01
CA LEU A 10 -15.24 0.77 -13.41
C LEU A 10 -16.32 0.69 -12.32
N ARG A 11 -17.31 1.58 -12.39
CA ARG A 11 -18.50 1.57 -11.54
C ARG A 11 -19.49 0.61 -12.19
N THR A 12 -19.88 -0.45 -11.48
CA THR A 12 -21.07 -1.22 -11.85
C THR A 12 -22.29 -0.31 -11.72
N GLU A 13 -23.00 -0.08 -12.81
CA GLU A 13 -24.20 0.77 -12.84
C GLU A 13 -25.21 0.29 -11.78
N GLY A 14 -25.65 1.21 -10.90
CA GLY A 14 -26.78 0.99 -9.98
C GLY A 14 -26.47 0.52 -8.55
N LYS A 15 -25.21 0.25 -8.17
CA LYS A 15 -24.80 0.04 -6.77
C LYS A 15 -23.76 1.08 -6.36
N GLU A 16 -24.00 1.76 -5.23
CA GLU A 16 -22.96 2.57 -4.60
C GLU A 16 -21.71 1.69 -4.38
N PRO A 17 -20.52 2.15 -4.78
CA PRO A 17 -19.31 1.39 -4.54
C PRO A 17 -19.13 1.18 -3.04
N ASP A 18 -18.82 -0.04 -2.61
CA ASP A 18 -18.48 -0.30 -1.22
C ASP A 18 -17.22 0.49 -0.86
N ILE A 19 -17.33 1.49 0.02
CA ILE A 19 -16.21 2.32 0.46
C ILE A 19 -15.63 1.75 1.77
N PRO A 20 -14.31 1.54 1.88
CA PRO A 20 -13.70 1.14 3.15
C PRO A 20 -13.88 2.19 4.24
N LEU A 21 -14.20 1.75 5.45
CA LEU A 21 -14.38 2.59 6.63
C LEU A 21 -13.18 2.45 7.58
N TYR A 22 -12.60 3.57 7.96
CA TYR A 22 -11.49 3.62 8.91
C TYR A 22 -12.01 3.98 10.30
N LYS A 23 -11.58 3.24 11.32
CA LYS A 23 -11.95 3.51 12.71
C LYS A 23 -10.74 3.45 13.62
N THR A 24 -10.53 4.51 14.40
CA THR A 24 -9.54 4.51 15.49
C THR A 24 -10.06 3.62 16.61
N LEU A 25 -9.31 2.57 16.93
CA LEU A 25 -9.63 1.62 18.00
C LEU A 25 -9.01 2.04 19.32
N GLN A 26 -7.81 2.62 19.28
CA GLN A 26 -7.06 2.95 20.49
C GLN A 26 -6.16 4.16 20.29
N THR A 27 -5.96 4.92 21.36
CA THR A 27 -4.92 5.94 21.47
C THR A 27 -4.27 5.78 22.84
N VAL A 28 -2.99 5.45 22.85
CA VAL A 28 -2.21 5.19 24.07
C VAL A 28 -0.93 6.02 24.10
N GLY A 29 -0.37 6.23 25.29
CA GLY A 29 0.87 6.98 25.48
C GLY A 29 0.67 8.46 25.79
N PRO A 30 1.75 9.16 26.18
CA PRO A 30 1.71 10.56 26.55
C PRO A 30 1.44 11.44 25.32
N SER A 31 0.98 12.68 25.53
CA SER A 31 0.54 13.56 24.44
C SER A 31 1.58 13.78 23.33
N HIS A 32 2.87 13.77 23.66
CA HIS A 32 3.98 13.95 22.71
C HIS A 32 4.48 12.65 22.06
N ALA A 33 3.99 11.49 22.50
CA ALA A 33 4.38 10.17 21.98
C ALA A 33 3.16 9.23 21.97
N ARG A 34 2.04 9.71 21.44
CA ARG A 34 0.83 8.90 21.28
C ARG A 34 1.05 7.85 20.21
N THR A 35 0.55 6.64 20.47
CA THR A 35 0.41 5.60 19.46
C THR A 35 -1.08 5.42 19.18
N TYR A 36 -1.44 5.53 17.91
CA TYR A 36 -2.79 5.31 17.39
C TYR A 36 -2.88 3.91 16.82
N THR A 37 -4.00 3.23 17.08
CA THR A 37 -4.35 1.96 16.44
C THR A 37 -5.61 2.19 15.62
N VAL A 38 -5.55 1.92 14.33
CA VAL A 38 -6.66 2.09 13.38
C VAL A 38 -6.97 0.76 12.71
N ALA A 39 -8.24 0.52 12.44
CA ALA A 39 -8.70 -0.64 11.67
C ALA A 39 -9.52 -0.21 10.46
N VAL A 40 -9.39 -1.00 9.38
CA VAL A 40 -10.18 -0.85 8.16
C VAL A 40 -11.30 -1.88 8.18
N TYR A 41 -12.51 -1.40 7.89
CA TYR A 41 -13.69 -2.22 7.73
C TYR A 41 -14.17 -2.13 6.28
N PHE A 42 -14.55 -3.26 5.70
CA PHE A 42 -15.12 -3.33 4.36
C PHE A 42 -16.29 -4.30 4.40
N LYS A 43 -17.46 -3.88 3.90
CA LYS A 43 -18.70 -4.68 3.97
C LYS A 43 -19.06 -5.16 5.38
N GLY A 44 -18.74 -4.36 6.40
CA GLY A 44 -18.97 -4.69 7.81
C GLY A 44 -17.92 -5.61 8.44
N GLU A 45 -16.98 -6.15 7.67
CA GLU A 45 -15.91 -7.01 8.16
C GLU A 45 -14.63 -6.20 8.41
N ARG A 46 -13.90 -6.49 9.50
CA ARG A 46 -12.58 -5.90 9.74
C ARG A 46 -11.53 -6.61 8.90
N ILE A 47 -10.97 -5.91 7.92
CA ILE A 47 -10.07 -6.50 6.92
C ILE A 47 -8.58 -6.17 7.13
N GLY A 48 -8.27 -5.19 7.97
CA GLY A 48 -6.88 -4.83 8.29
C GLY A 48 -6.77 -3.93 9.52
N CYS A 49 -5.56 -3.88 10.11
CA CYS A 49 -5.25 -3.02 11.23
C CYS A 49 -3.82 -2.46 11.14
N GLY A 50 -3.62 -1.26 11.67
CA GLY A 50 -2.35 -0.57 11.62
C GLY A 50 -2.13 0.28 12.86
N LYS A 51 -0.86 0.52 13.17
CA LYS A 51 -0.44 1.35 14.30
C LYS A 51 0.57 2.39 13.84
N GLY A 52 0.54 3.56 14.46
CA GLY A 52 1.49 4.62 14.13
C GLY A 52 1.47 5.77 15.14
N PRO A 53 2.49 6.64 15.10
CA PRO A 53 2.56 7.86 15.90
C PRO A 53 1.54 8.92 15.46
N SER A 54 0.92 8.75 14.30
CA SER A 54 -0.19 9.58 13.82
C SER A 54 -1.32 8.71 13.29
N ILE A 55 -2.53 9.28 13.23
CA ILE A 55 -3.70 8.61 12.65
C ILE A 55 -3.43 8.23 11.20
N GLN A 56 -2.83 9.13 10.41
CA GLN A 56 -2.50 8.89 9.01
C GLN A 56 -1.54 7.70 8.84
N GLN A 57 -0.48 7.60 9.66
CA GLN A 57 0.44 6.47 9.57
C GLN A 57 -0.24 5.16 10.02
N ALA A 58 -1.10 5.21 11.04
CA ALA A 58 -1.88 4.04 11.45
C ALA A 58 -2.89 3.61 10.37
N GLU A 59 -3.53 4.55 9.68
CA GLU A 59 -4.42 4.30 8.54
C GLU A 59 -3.69 3.67 7.36
N MET A 60 -2.53 4.22 6.99
CA MET A 60 -1.68 3.66 5.94
C MET A 60 -1.26 2.22 6.27
N GLY A 61 -0.81 1.98 7.51
CA GLY A 61 -0.48 0.63 7.96
C GLY A 61 -1.70 -0.31 7.92
N ALA A 62 -2.88 0.18 8.30
CA ALA A 62 -4.11 -0.61 8.28
C ALA A 62 -4.56 -0.93 6.85
N ALA A 63 -4.35 0.00 5.92
CA ALA A 63 -4.59 -0.22 4.50
C ALA A 63 -3.61 -1.24 3.92
N MET A 64 -2.30 -1.14 4.23
CA MET A 64 -1.30 -2.13 3.81
C MET A 64 -1.66 -3.53 4.31
N ASP A 65 -1.98 -3.66 5.60
CA ASP A 65 -2.42 -4.92 6.21
C ASP A 65 -3.66 -5.50 5.51
N ALA A 66 -4.62 -4.64 5.15
CA ALA A 66 -5.81 -5.03 4.40
C ALA A 66 -5.47 -5.49 2.98
N LEU A 67 -4.56 -4.80 2.28
CA LEU A 67 -4.16 -5.14 0.90
C LEU A 67 -3.41 -6.48 0.82
N GLU A 68 -2.73 -6.89 1.90
CA GLU A 68 -2.03 -8.17 1.98
C GLU A 68 -2.98 -9.33 2.31
N LYS A 69 -3.91 -9.13 3.26
CA LYS A 69 -4.75 -10.20 3.80
C LYS A 69 -6.07 -10.39 3.04
N TYR A 70 -6.66 -9.30 2.55
CA TYR A 70 -7.98 -9.34 1.97
C TYR A 70 -7.91 -9.49 0.44
N ASN A 71 -8.68 -10.44 -0.08
CA ASN A 71 -8.75 -10.66 -1.51
C ASN A 71 -9.71 -9.66 -2.15
N PHE A 72 -9.17 -8.55 -2.67
CA PHE A 72 -9.93 -7.58 -3.46
C PHE A 72 -10.08 -8.07 -4.92
N PRO A 73 -11.28 -8.47 -5.38
CA PRO A 73 -11.44 -9.04 -6.73
C PRO A 73 -11.02 -8.06 -7.82
N GLN A 74 -11.34 -6.78 -7.63
CA GLN A 74 -10.99 -5.69 -8.54
C GLN A 74 -9.47 -5.44 -8.60
N MET A 75 -8.74 -5.70 -7.51
CA MET A 75 -7.30 -5.53 -7.46
C MET A 75 -6.55 -6.58 -8.27
N ALA A 76 -7.06 -7.83 -8.35
CA ALA A 76 -6.46 -8.85 -9.20
C ALA A 76 -6.42 -8.42 -10.68
N HIS A 77 -7.49 -7.77 -11.15
CA HIS A 77 -7.55 -7.20 -12.50
C HIS A 77 -6.54 -6.07 -12.69
N GLN A 78 -6.44 -5.15 -11.73
CA GLN A 78 -5.46 -4.05 -11.75
C GLN A 78 -4.02 -4.57 -11.74
N LYS A 79 -3.69 -5.50 -10.83
CA LYS A 79 -2.36 -6.15 -10.74
C LYS A 79 -1.99 -6.80 -12.08
N ARG A 80 -2.90 -7.58 -12.67
CA ARG A 80 -2.67 -8.25 -13.97
C ARG A 80 -2.57 -7.28 -15.15
N PHE A 81 -3.19 -6.11 -15.06
CA PHE A 81 -3.03 -5.05 -16.06
C PHE A 81 -1.66 -4.40 -15.95
N ILE A 82 -1.27 -4.00 -14.73
CA ILE A 82 0.04 -3.38 -14.44
C ILE A 82 1.17 -4.34 -14.83
N GLU A 83 1.10 -5.59 -14.42
CA GLU A 83 2.12 -6.61 -14.74
C GLU A 83 2.29 -6.82 -16.24
N ARG A 84 1.19 -6.77 -17.01
CA ARG A 84 1.27 -6.89 -18.48
C ARG A 84 1.84 -5.64 -19.12
N LYS A 85 1.43 -4.46 -18.67
CA LYS A 85 1.86 -3.17 -19.25
C LYS A 85 3.34 -2.89 -18.96
N TYR A 86 3.81 -3.21 -17.76
CA TYR A 86 5.15 -2.85 -17.27
C TYR A 86 6.07 -4.07 -17.14
N ARG A 87 5.78 -5.17 -17.83
CA ARG A 87 6.53 -6.43 -17.72
C ARG A 87 8.04 -6.25 -17.90
N GLN A 88 8.45 -5.41 -18.85
CA GLN A 88 9.85 -5.16 -19.19
C GLN A 88 10.56 -4.36 -18.09
N GLU A 89 10.00 -3.21 -17.72
CA GLU A 89 10.51 -2.33 -16.66
C GLU A 89 10.57 -3.07 -15.31
N LEU A 90 9.55 -3.86 -14.97
CA LEU A 90 9.55 -4.69 -13.75
C LEU A 90 10.61 -5.79 -13.78
N LYS A 91 11.07 -6.23 -14.95
CA LYS A 91 12.16 -7.20 -15.09
C LYS A 91 13.51 -6.50 -14.89
N GLU A 92 13.67 -5.31 -15.46
CA GLU A 92 14.87 -4.46 -15.32
C GLU A 92 15.06 -3.99 -13.87
N MET A 93 14.01 -3.47 -13.21
CA MET A 93 14.08 -3.05 -11.80
C MET A 93 14.45 -4.19 -10.85
N ARG A 94 13.97 -5.42 -11.12
CA ARG A 94 14.36 -6.60 -10.34
C ARG A 94 15.83 -6.95 -10.53
N TRP A 95 16.29 -6.92 -11.79
CA TRP A 95 17.68 -7.15 -12.12
C TRP A 95 18.62 -6.11 -11.46
N GLU A 96 18.26 -4.82 -11.52
CA GLU A 96 19.02 -3.73 -10.88
C GLU A 96 19.10 -3.91 -9.37
N ARG A 97 17.98 -4.21 -8.71
CA ARG A 97 17.96 -4.44 -7.25
C ARG A 97 18.83 -5.63 -6.84
N GLU A 98 18.76 -6.73 -7.58
CA GLU A 98 19.62 -7.91 -7.34
C GLU A 98 21.10 -7.60 -7.59
N HIS A 99 21.44 -6.79 -8.59
CA HIS A 99 22.82 -6.38 -8.84
C HIS A 99 23.37 -5.42 -7.78
N GLN A 100 22.52 -4.51 -7.30
CA GLN A 100 22.89 -3.54 -6.28
C GLN A 100 23.01 -4.17 -4.89
N GLU A 101 22.28 -5.25 -4.61
CA GLU A 101 22.44 -6.08 -3.40
C GLU A 101 23.65 -7.04 -3.50
N ARG A 102 24.21 -7.27 -4.69
CA ARG A 102 25.34 -8.19 -4.94
C ARG A 102 26.71 -7.53 -5.00
N GLU A 103 26.81 -6.21 -5.08
CA GLU A 103 28.07 -5.46 -4.94
C GLU A 103 28.39 -5.31 -3.44
N PRO A 104 29.32 -6.09 -2.86
CA PRO A 104 29.83 -5.79 -1.53
C PRO A 104 30.73 -4.57 -1.63
N GLU A 105 30.70 -3.73 -0.60
CA GLU A 105 31.54 -2.55 -0.43
C GLU A 105 33.04 -2.95 -0.33
N GLU A 106 33.70 -3.24 -1.47
CA GLU A 106 35.16 -3.37 -1.58
C GLU A 106 35.79 -1.97 -1.56
N THR A 107 35.68 -1.24 -0.45
CA THR A 107 36.45 0.00 -0.24
C THR A 107 36.75 0.28 1.22
N GLU A 108 37.34 -0.66 1.96
CA GLU A 108 38.13 -0.26 3.15
C GLU A 108 39.23 -1.26 3.55
N GLU A 109 40.17 -1.59 2.66
CA GLU A 109 41.46 -2.16 3.10
C GLU A 109 42.59 -1.90 2.08
N ALA A 110 42.86 -0.62 1.81
CA ALA A 110 44.05 -0.20 1.05
C ALA A 110 44.82 0.95 1.74
N ARG A 111 44.71 1.07 3.06
CA ARG A 111 45.50 2.03 3.84
C ARG A 111 45.85 1.50 5.23
N LYS A 112 46.83 0.60 5.29
CA LYS A 112 47.66 0.43 6.49
C LYS A 112 49.07 0.03 6.12
#